data_AF-A0A7J9ISI0-F1
#
_entry.id   AF-A0A7J9ISI0-F1
#
_cell.length_a   1.000
_cell.length_b   1.000
_cell.length_c   1.000
_cell.angle_alpha   90.00
_cell.angle_beta   90.00
_cell.angle_gamma   90.00
#
_symmetry.space_group_name_H-M   'P 1'
#
loop_
_entity.id
_entity.type
_entity.pdbx_description
1 polymer ?
#
loop_
_entity_poly.entity_id
_entity_poly.type
_entity_poly.pdbx_seq_one_letter_code
_entity_poly.pdbx_strand_id
1 'polypeptide(L)'
;MSRRVRQKREHSWGEKTNISSETLDCGSLASATISGVDWTTLPDDTVIQLFSYLNYRDRASLASTCQTFRLLSSSPCLWGSLDLRSHRFDTGAAVSISTRCKNLQRLKFHVAGLADALVSLQARELREISGDFCRDITDAALSVIAAIYEMLESVHFGPDACERISSDAIKALAYCCPRLRRLWMSGVKEINGDALNALAEHCRKLKDVGFVESDNIDEVAFGNLNSVKILSVAGTRNLKWGSAAQVLSRLPCLVCLDISRTGVNLSTITRFLSSSQNLKVLCALNCPVFEGEVDSNTMQSHKGRVLLTFLNGIFKGVTSLFVTIPKMLLMCYSIGGEQRIEIKTWMRLLFGLNGSFHIHFCVLLKII
;
A
#
# COMPACT_ATOMS: atom_id res chain seq x y z
N MET A 1 24.08 -19.17 -14.86
CA MET A 1 25.17 -19.49 -13.91
C MET A 1 24.56 -20.02 -12.63
N SER A 2 24.54 -21.34 -12.47
CA SER A 2 23.85 -22.03 -11.38
C SER A 2 24.85 -22.38 -10.28
N ARG A 3 24.73 -21.78 -9.09
CA ARG A 3 25.53 -22.18 -7.92
C ARG A 3 24.84 -23.34 -7.19
N ARG A 4 25.35 -24.55 -7.43
CA ARG A 4 25.09 -25.74 -6.61
C ARG A 4 25.82 -25.59 -5.27
N VAL A 5 25.12 -25.70 -4.16
CA VAL A 5 25.73 -25.83 -2.82
C VAL A 5 26.13 -27.28 -2.63
N ARG A 6 27.43 -27.54 -2.48
CA ARG A 6 27.99 -28.85 -2.11
C ARG A 6 27.83 -29.05 -0.60
N GLN A 7 27.20 -30.15 -0.19
CA GLN A 7 27.15 -30.61 1.18
C GLN A 7 28.41 -31.46 1.45
N LYS A 8 29.27 -31.03 2.37
CA LYS A 8 30.43 -31.82 2.82
C LYS A 8 30.01 -32.61 4.05
N ARG A 9 29.92 -33.94 3.93
CA ARG A 9 29.88 -34.87 5.08
C ARG A 9 31.33 -35.19 5.43
N GLU A 10 31.70 -35.09 6.71
CA GLU A 10 32.93 -35.66 7.24
C GLU A 10 32.59 -36.77 8.24
N HIS A 11 33.29 -37.89 8.10
CA HIS A 11 33.26 -39.09 8.92
C HIS A 11 34.72 -39.38 9.30
N SER A 12 35.02 -39.55 10.59
CA SER A 12 35.79 -40.65 11.21
C SER A 12 36.32 -40.18 12.59
N TRP A 13 35.91 -40.89 13.65
CA TRP A 13 36.70 -41.84 14.46
C TRP A 13 37.58 -41.19 15.52
N GLY A 14 37.34 -41.60 16.77
CA GLY A 14 37.98 -41.07 17.96
C GLY A 14 39.20 -41.87 18.41
N GLU A 15 39.87 -41.33 19.42
CA GLU A 15 40.74 -42.05 20.33
C GLU A 15 40.85 -41.27 21.65
N LYS A 16 40.83 -42.01 22.77
CA LYS A 16 40.96 -41.53 24.15
C LYS A 16 42.44 -41.47 24.53
N THR A 17 42.88 -40.44 25.24
CA THR A 17 43.95 -40.57 26.25
C THR A 17 43.77 -39.54 27.37
N ASN A 18 43.79 -40.04 28.61
CA ASN A 18 43.84 -39.30 29.87
C ASN A 18 45.29 -38.90 30.18
N ILE A 19 45.55 -37.65 30.56
CA ILE A 19 46.65 -37.29 31.48
C ILE A 19 46.16 -36.14 32.39
N SER A 20 46.23 -36.38 33.69
CA SER A 20 45.97 -35.44 34.79
C SER A 20 47.26 -34.76 35.25
N SER A 21 47.22 -33.46 35.53
CA SER A 21 48.08 -32.81 36.54
C SER A 21 47.51 -31.43 36.89
N GLU A 22 47.28 -31.21 38.19
CA GLU A 22 46.79 -29.97 38.80
C GLU A 22 47.91 -28.92 38.91
N THR A 23 47.59 -27.62 38.71
CA THR A 23 47.60 -26.54 39.73
C THR A 23 47.74 -25.12 39.15
N LEU A 24 46.77 -24.28 39.54
CA LEU A 24 46.82 -22.88 40.00
C LEU A 24 47.24 -21.70 39.08
N ASP A 25 46.19 -20.95 38.71
CA ASP A 25 45.95 -19.51 38.96
C ASP A 25 46.74 -18.44 38.19
N CYS A 26 46.03 -17.70 37.31
CA CYS A 26 45.94 -16.24 37.38
C CYS A 26 44.89 -15.74 36.37
N GLY A 27 43.95 -14.94 36.85
CA GLY A 27 42.80 -14.41 36.14
C GLY A 27 43.13 -13.74 34.81
N SER A 28 42.61 -14.35 33.74
CA SER A 28 42.32 -13.65 32.49
C SER A 28 40.81 -13.71 32.31
N LEU A 29 40.20 -12.54 32.07
CA LEU A 29 38.82 -12.43 31.58
C LEU A 29 38.72 -13.13 30.23
N ALA A 30 38.63 -14.47 30.26
CA ALA A 30 38.15 -15.23 29.14
C ALA A 30 36.69 -14.85 28.99
N SER A 31 36.41 -14.07 27.93
CA SER A 31 35.11 -13.95 27.28
C SER A 31 34.27 -15.16 27.62
N ALA A 32 33.27 -14.99 28.50
CA ALA A 32 32.24 -16.00 28.69
C ALA A 32 31.58 -16.16 27.32
N THR A 33 32.07 -17.12 26.55
CA THR A 33 31.43 -17.59 25.33
C THR A 33 30.06 -18.01 25.81
N ILE A 34 29.05 -17.19 25.55
CA ILE A 34 27.66 -17.55 25.73
C ILE A 34 27.52 -18.86 24.97
N SER A 35 27.44 -19.97 25.70
CA SER A 35 27.21 -21.30 25.16
C SER A 35 26.04 -21.16 24.19
N GLY A 36 26.27 -21.55 22.94
CA GLY A 36 25.40 -21.24 21.81
C GLY A 36 23.94 -21.49 22.15
N VAL A 37 23.14 -20.42 22.17
CA VAL A 37 21.69 -20.52 22.36
C VAL A 37 21.14 -21.36 21.21
N ASP A 38 20.50 -22.49 21.54
CA ASP A 38 19.83 -23.31 20.54
C ASP A 38 18.46 -22.71 20.21
N TRP A 39 18.44 -21.87 19.17
CA TRP A 39 17.23 -21.23 18.66
C TRP A 39 16.16 -22.21 18.15
N THR A 40 16.49 -23.50 17.96
CA THR A 40 15.51 -24.52 17.53
C THR A 40 14.65 -25.04 18.68
N THR A 41 15.00 -24.73 19.93
CA THR A 41 14.25 -25.11 21.13
C THR A 41 13.16 -24.10 21.51
N LEU A 42 13.05 -22.99 20.78
CA LEU A 42 11.99 -22.02 21.00
C LEU A 42 10.60 -22.66 20.81
N PRO A 43 9.61 -22.33 21.65
CA PRO A 43 8.24 -22.79 21.44
C PRO A 43 7.69 -22.36 20.08
N ASP A 44 6.88 -23.21 19.47
CA ASP A 44 6.30 -23.00 18.13
C ASP A 44 5.61 -21.63 18.01
N ASP A 45 4.81 -21.24 19.02
CA ASP A 45 4.11 -19.96 19.05
C ASP A 45 5.06 -18.76 19.05
N THR A 46 6.23 -18.89 19.72
CA THR A 46 7.26 -17.85 19.74
C THR A 46 7.90 -17.70 18.36
N VAL A 47 8.20 -18.80 17.69
CA VAL A 47 8.77 -18.78 16.32
C VAL A 47 7.75 -18.22 15.32
N ILE A 48 6.49 -18.61 15.42
CA ILE A 48 5.40 -18.07 14.59
C ILE A 48 5.24 -16.57 14.83
N GLN A 49 5.28 -16.13 16.08
CA GLN A 49 5.22 -14.71 16.40
C GLN A 49 6.41 -13.94 15.81
N LEU A 50 7.63 -14.47 15.93
CA LEU A 50 8.82 -13.90 15.29
C LEU A 50 8.64 -13.79 13.76
N PHE A 51 8.14 -14.85 13.13
CA PHE A 51 7.90 -14.86 11.69
C PHE A 51 6.82 -13.88 11.26
N SER A 52 5.85 -13.57 12.13
CA SER A 52 4.78 -12.59 11.82
C SER A 52 5.31 -11.17 11.59
N TYR A 53 6.49 -10.84 12.13
CA TYR A 53 7.16 -9.56 11.92
C TYR A 53 8.06 -9.52 10.68
N LEU A 54 8.26 -10.65 10.01
CA LEU A 54 9.18 -10.79 8.88
C LEU A 54 8.46 -10.73 7.53
N ASN A 55 9.10 -10.09 6.55
CA ASN A 55 8.64 -10.14 5.17
C ASN A 55 8.80 -11.58 4.60
N TYR A 56 8.22 -11.82 3.43
CA TYR A 56 8.26 -13.14 2.80
C TYR A 56 9.69 -13.66 2.55
N ARG A 57 10.60 -12.78 2.11
CA ARG A 57 12.00 -13.13 1.82
C ARG A 57 12.72 -13.65 3.06
N ASP A 58 12.56 -12.96 4.18
CA ASP A 58 13.25 -13.31 5.42
C ASP A 58 12.67 -14.59 6.03
N ARG A 59 11.34 -14.76 5.96
CA ARG A 59 10.67 -16.02 6.34
C ARG A 59 11.17 -17.20 5.51
N ALA A 60 11.24 -17.05 4.19
CA ALA A 60 11.74 -18.10 3.30
C ALA A 60 13.22 -18.43 3.58
N SER A 61 14.02 -17.42 3.91
CA SER A 61 15.44 -17.60 4.28
C SER A 61 15.56 -18.39 5.58
N LEU A 62 14.81 -18.04 6.63
CA LEU A 62 14.81 -18.79 7.90
C LEU A 62 14.27 -20.22 7.73
N ALA A 63 13.21 -20.39 6.94
CA ALA A 63 12.65 -21.70 6.61
C ALA A 63 13.63 -22.63 5.86
N SER A 64 14.67 -22.07 5.23
CA SER A 64 15.71 -22.85 4.56
C SER A 64 16.76 -23.42 5.53
N THR A 65 16.86 -22.88 6.74
CA THR A 65 17.94 -23.21 7.70
C THR A 65 17.71 -24.53 8.45
N CYS A 66 16.48 -24.84 8.85
CA CYS A 66 16.16 -26.08 9.57
C CYS A 66 14.73 -26.58 9.27
N GLN A 67 14.45 -27.85 9.59
CA GLN A 67 13.16 -28.49 9.32
C GLN A 67 12.03 -27.90 10.17
N THR A 68 12.29 -27.58 11.43
CA THR A 68 11.32 -26.97 12.35
C THR A 68 10.84 -25.62 11.80
N PHE A 69 11.76 -24.73 11.42
CA PHE A 69 11.41 -23.43 10.86
C PHE A 69 10.71 -23.56 9.50
N ARG A 70 11.06 -24.56 8.69
CA ARG A 70 10.34 -24.85 7.45
C ARG A 70 8.88 -25.20 7.72
N LEU A 71 8.62 -26.07 8.70
CA LEU A 71 7.27 -26.47 9.10
C LEU A 71 6.49 -25.27 9.63
N LEU A 72 7.06 -24.53 10.59
CA LEU A 72 6.39 -23.39 11.24
C LEU A 72 6.18 -22.21 10.30
N SER A 73 7.07 -21.98 9.32
CA SER A 73 6.87 -20.95 8.28
C SER A 73 5.67 -21.23 7.38
N SER A 74 5.22 -22.49 7.32
CA SER A 74 4.08 -22.91 6.52
C SER A 74 2.75 -22.74 7.26
N SER A 75 2.77 -22.32 8.53
CA SER A 75 1.58 -22.12 9.36
C SER A 75 0.60 -21.12 8.71
N PRO A 76 -0.69 -21.47 8.53
CA PRO A 76 -1.66 -20.65 7.79
C PRO A 76 -1.80 -19.20 8.29
N CYS A 77 -1.62 -18.97 9.60
CA CYS A 77 -1.71 -17.64 10.21
C CYS A 77 -0.67 -16.65 9.65
N LEU A 78 0.44 -17.13 9.10
CA LEU A 78 1.49 -16.30 8.50
C LEU A 78 1.16 -15.87 7.06
N TRP A 79 0.14 -16.47 6.44
CA TRP A 79 -0.16 -16.30 5.01
C TRP A 79 -1.40 -15.46 4.74
N GLY A 80 -1.96 -14.78 5.76
CA GLY A 80 -3.07 -13.84 5.55
C GLY A 80 -2.68 -12.60 4.73
N SER A 81 -1.39 -12.28 4.66
CA SER A 81 -0.83 -11.19 3.84
C SER A 81 0.46 -11.63 3.18
N LEU A 82 0.59 -11.35 1.89
CA LEU A 82 1.76 -11.72 1.10
C LEU A 82 2.21 -10.52 0.25
N ASP A 83 3.50 -10.18 0.36
CA ASP A 83 4.14 -9.13 -0.43
C ASP A 83 5.23 -9.75 -1.29
N LEU A 84 5.02 -9.71 -2.61
CA LEU A 84 5.88 -10.30 -3.63
C LEU A 84 6.57 -9.25 -4.50
N ARG A 85 6.49 -7.96 -4.15
CA ARG A 85 7.06 -6.88 -4.97
C ARG A 85 8.57 -7.01 -5.20
N SER A 86 9.29 -7.64 -4.26
CA SER A 86 10.73 -7.89 -4.38
C SER A 86 11.10 -9.18 -5.13
N HIS A 87 10.12 -9.91 -5.66
CA HIS A 87 10.32 -11.23 -6.24
C HIS A 87 9.70 -11.35 -7.62
N ARG A 88 10.35 -12.12 -8.50
CA ARG A 88 9.68 -12.60 -9.71
C ARG A 88 8.59 -13.57 -9.27
N PHE A 89 7.35 -13.24 -9.58
CA PHE A 89 6.21 -14.08 -9.27
C PHE A 89 5.67 -14.64 -10.60
N ASP A 90 5.96 -15.91 -10.84
CA ASP A 90 5.49 -16.65 -12.02
C ASP A 90 4.51 -17.75 -11.61
N THR A 91 3.94 -18.44 -12.61
CA THR A 91 3.00 -19.54 -12.40
C THR A 91 3.59 -20.67 -11.56
N GLY A 92 4.87 -20.99 -11.73
CA GLY A 92 5.55 -22.04 -10.96
C GLY A 92 5.66 -21.68 -9.48
N ALA A 93 6.06 -20.44 -9.19
CA ALA A 93 6.08 -19.88 -7.84
C ALA A 93 4.68 -19.88 -7.23
N ALA A 94 3.66 -19.47 -7.99
CA ALA A 94 2.27 -19.49 -7.54
C ALA A 94 1.79 -20.88 -7.11
N VAL A 95 2.05 -21.91 -7.94
CA VAL A 95 1.72 -23.31 -7.61
C VAL A 95 2.46 -23.77 -6.35
N SER A 96 3.72 -23.38 -6.17
CA SER A 96 4.51 -23.79 -5.00
C SER A 96 4.02 -23.22 -3.67
N ILE A 97 3.30 -22.09 -3.70
CA ILE A 97 2.81 -21.38 -2.51
C ILE A 97 1.29 -21.47 -2.32
N SER A 98 0.53 -21.88 -3.34
CA SER A 98 -0.94 -21.91 -3.34
C SER A 98 -1.53 -22.67 -2.15
N THR A 99 -0.90 -23.79 -1.76
CA THR A 99 -1.34 -24.62 -0.62
C THR A 99 -1.33 -23.87 0.72
N ARG A 100 -0.44 -22.89 0.87
CA ARG A 100 -0.30 -22.05 2.07
C ARG A 100 -1.16 -20.78 2.00
N CYS A 101 -1.50 -20.34 0.80
CA CYS A 101 -2.24 -19.11 0.52
C CYS A 101 -3.77 -19.26 0.48
N LYS A 102 -4.34 -20.38 0.96
CA LYS A 102 -5.80 -20.61 0.90
C LYS A 102 -6.63 -19.51 1.58
N ASN A 103 -6.12 -18.97 2.70
CA ASN A 103 -6.76 -17.91 3.47
C ASN A 103 -6.09 -16.54 3.24
N LEU A 104 -5.39 -16.37 2.11
CA LEU A 104 -4.71 -15.13 1.77
C LEU A 104 -5.76 -14.03 1.54
N GLN A 105 -5.65 -12.95 2.31
CA GLN A 105 -6.59 -11.81 2.23
C GLN A 105 -5.97 -10.60 1.55
N ARG A 106 -4.64 -10.44 1.61
CA ARG A 106 -3.94 -9.28 1.04
C ARG A 106 -2.74 -9.71 0.22
N LEU A 107 -2.70 -9.27 -1.03
CA LEU A 107 -1.62 -9.58 -1.96
C LEU A 107 -1.04 -8.29 -2.54
N LYS A 108 0.29 -8.18 -2.49
CA LYS A 108 1.05 -7.15 -3.19
C LYS A 108 2.02 -7.78 -4.17
N PHE A 109 2.13 -7.24 -5.37
CA PHE A 109 3.01 -7.80 -6.40
C PHE A 109 3.53 -6.76 -7.39
N HIS A 110 4.44 -7.22 -8.25
CA HIS A 110 4.82 -6.55 -9.48
C HIS A 110 4.10 -7.22 -10.65
N VAL A 111 3.46 -6.44 -11.54
CA VAL A 111 2.51 -6.97 -12.55
C VAL A 111 3.12 -7.84 -13.66
N ALA A 112 4.42 -7.73 -13.94
CA ALA A 112 5.03 -8.39 -15.10
C ALA A 112 4.77 -9.91 -15.12
N GLY A 113 3.92 -10.37 -16.06
CA GLY A 113 3.60 -11.78 -16.30
C GLY A 113 2.61 -12.44 -15.34
N LEU A 114 1.78 -11.67 -14.62
CA LEU A 114 1.10 -12.17 -13.42
C LEU A 114 -0.28 -12.80 -13.56
N ALA A 115 -1.02 -12.54 -14.64
CA ALA A 115 -2.41 -12.97 -14.74
C ALA A 115 -2.56 -14.49 -14.51
N ASP A 116 -1.70 -15.29 -15.14
CA ASP A 116 -1.69 -16.75 -15.01
C ASP A 116 -1.23 -17.23 -13.62
N ALA A 117 -0.33 -16.48 -12.98
CA ALA A 117 0.14 -16.77 -11.64
C ALA A 117 -0.97 -16.55 -10.59
N LEU A 118 -1.79 -15.50 -10.75
CA LEU A 118 -2.93 -15.24 -9.86
C LEU A 118 -3.98 -16.35 -9.95
N VAL A 119 -4.29 -16.81 -11.16
CA VAL A 119 -5.19 -17.96 -11.38
C VAL A 119 -4.70 -19.18 -10.59
N SER A 120 -3.39 -19.42 -10.62
CA SER A 120 -2.75 -20.58 -9.96
C SER A 120 -2.65 -20.48 -8.44
N LEU A 121 -2.77 -19.27 -7.88
CA LEU A 121 -2.69 -19.00 -6.44
C LEU A 121 -3.90 -19.54 -5.66
N GLN A 122 -5.06 -19.65 -6.32
CA GLN A 122 -6.32 -20.16 -5.76
C GLN A 122 -6.80 -19.50 -4.45
N ALA A 123 -6.33 -18.28 -4.16
CA ALA A 123 -6.69 -17.51 -2.96
C ALA A 123 -8.08 -16.88 -3.06
N ARG A 124 -9.15 -17.68 -2.96
CA ARG A 124 -10.54 -17.21 -3.18
C ARG A 124 -11.03 -16.19 -2.15
N GLU A 125 -10.39 -16.10 -0.98
CA GLU A 125 -10.73 -15.14 0.07
C GLU A 125 -9.97 -13.80 -0.05
N LEU A 126 -9.36 -13.53 -1.21
CA LEU A 126 -8.61 -12.30 -1.41
C LEU A 126 -9.52 -11.07 -1.31
N ARG A 127 -9.15 -10.14 -0.43
CA ARG A 127 -9.86 -8.88 -0.16
C ARG A 127 -9.12 -7.69 -0.71
N GLU A 128 -7.79 -7.73 -0.73
CA GLU A 128 -6.97 -6.60 -1.17
C GLU A 128 -5.90 -7.07 -2.16
N ILE A 129 -5.86 -6.39 -3.30
CA ILE A 129 -4.86 -6.59 -4.33
C ILE A 129 -4.18 -5.26 -4.63
N SER A 130 -2.85 -5.27 -4.68
CA SER A 130 -2.07 -4.10 -5.05
C SER A 130 -0.90 -4.49 -5.96
N GLY A 131 -0.74 -3.73 -7.03
CA GLY A 131 0.27 -3.96 -8.05
C GLY A 131 1.02 -2.68 -8.37
N ASP A 132 2.35 -2.80 -8.45
CA ASP A 132 3.24 -1.75 -8.97
C ASP A 132 3.70 -2.16 -10.39
N PHE A 133 4.18 -1.20 -11.19
CA PHE A 133 4.65 -1.43 -12.57
C PHE A 133 3.62 -2.09 -13.49
N CYS A 134 2.38 -1.59 -13.39
CA CYS A 134 1.20 -2.13 -14.07
C CYS A 134 1.11 -1.81 -15.57
N ARG A 135 2.21 -1.47 -16.26
CA ARG A 135 2.16 -1.05 -17.68
C ARG A 135 1.63 -2.15 -18.62
N ASP A 136 1.86 -3.40 -18.24
CA ASP A 136 1.47 -4.57 -19.04
C ASP A 136 0.14 -5.19 -18.63
N ILE A 137 -0.53 -4.71 -17.57
CA ILE A 137 -1.84 -5.25 -17.21
C ILE A 137 -2.88 -4.81 -18.24
N THR A 138 -3.68 -5.74 -18.72
CA THR A 138 -4.72 -5.52 -19.72
C THR A 138 -6.10 -5.66 -19.13
N ASP A 139 -7.10 -5.21 -19.87
CA ASP A 139 -8.51 -5.43 -19.51
C ASP A 139 -8.86 -6.90 -19.30
N ALA A 140 -8.32 -7.79 -20.14
CA ALA A 140 -8.52 -9.22 -20.02
C ALA A 140 -7.96 -9.75 -18.69
N ALA A 141 -6.74 -9.36 -18.33
CA ALA A 141 -6.11 -9.76 -17.07
C ALA A 141 -6.94 -9.27 -15.86
N LEU A 142 -7.36 -8.01 -15.88
CA LEU A 142 -8.15 -7.46 -14.78
C LEU A 142 -9.56 -8.07 -14.69
N SER A 143 -10.19 -8.37 -15.82
CA SER A 143 -11.47 -9.08 -15.86
C SER A 143 -11.37 -10.48 -15.28
N VAL A 144 -10.28 -11.20 -15.57
CA VAL A 144 -9.99 -12.52 -14.97
C VAL A 144 -9.80 -12.40 -13.46
N ILE A 145 -9.02 -11.40 -13.00
CA ILE A 145 -8.84 -11.13 -11.56
C ILE A 145 -10.20 -10.85 -10.89
N ALA A 146 -11.02 -10.01 -11.50
CA ALA A 146 -12.34 -9.65 -10.99
C ALA A 146 -13.26 -10.87 -10.86
N ALA A 147 -13.27 -11.74 -11.87
CA ALA A 147 -14.07 -12.96 -11.90
C ALA A 147 -13.59 -14.02 -10.89
N ILE A 148 -12.29 -14.10 -10.61
CA ILE A 148 -11.74 -15.10 -9.67
C ILE A 148 -11.93 -14.65 -8.21
N TYR A 149 -11.77 -13.35 -7.93
CA TYR A 149 -11.75 -12.79 -6.58
C TYR A 149 -12.95 -11.88 -6.31
N GLU A 150 -14.15 -12.47 -6.30
CA GLU A 150 -15.42 -11.77 -6.06
C GLU A 150 -15.51 -11.09 -4.68
N MET A 151 -14.64 -11.49 -3.74
CA MET A 151 -14.56 -10.95 -2.37
C MET A 151 -13.69 -9.69 -2.25
N LEU A 152 -13.16 -9.17 -3.35
CA LEU A 152 -12.32 -7.98 -3.36
C LEU A 152 -13.03 -6.77 -2.75
N GLU A 153 -12.34 -6.15 -1.79
CA GLU A 153 -12.71 -4.91 -1.12
C GLU A 153 -11.79 -3.76 -1.54
N SER A 154 -10.57 -4.04 -2.01
CA SER A 154 -9.56 -3.03 -2.34
C SER A 154 -8.74 -3.43 -3.55
N VAL A 155 -8.72 -2.59 -4.58
CA VAL A 155 -7.86 -2.74 -5.76
C VAL A 155 -7.01 -1.49 -5.90
N HIS A 156 -5.70 -1.66 -6.01
CA HIS A 156 -4.75 -0.55 -6.17
C HIS A 156 -3.67 -0.87 -7.20
N PHE A 157 -3.73 -0.24 -8.37
CA PHE A 157 -2.70 -0.34 -9.41
C PHE A 157 -2.06 1.03 -9.68
N GLY A 158 -0.77 1.13 -9.39
CA GLY A 158 0.00 2.38 -9.42
C GLY A 158 1.30 2.18 -8.63
N PRO A 159 2.30 3.07 -8.75
CA PRO A 159 2.25 4.40 -9.35
C PRO A 159 2.33 4.44 -10.87
N ASP A 160 2.85 3.37 -11.51
CA ASP A 160 3.00 3.34 -12.97
C ASP A 160 1.68 3.39 -13.72
N ALA A 161 1.72 4.03 -14.90
CA ALA A 161 0.56 4.19 -15.75
C ALA A 161 0.03 2.84 -16.28
N CYS A 162 -1.23 2.57 -16.00
CA CYS A 162 -1.99 1.41 -16.46
C CYS A 162 -2.64 1.70 -17.82
N GLU A 163 -1.82 2.02 -18.82
CA GLU A 163 -2.28 2.51 -20.13
C GLU A 163 -3.13 1.52 -20.95
N ARG A 164 -3.07 0.24 -20.58
CA ARG A 164 -3.77 -0.88 -21.23
C ARG A 164 -5.05 -1.30 -20.50
N ILE A 165 -5.43 -0.54 -19.49
CA ILE A 165 -6.72 -0.65 -18.81
C ILE A 165 -7.66 0.41 -19.41
N SER A 166 -8.90 0.00 -19.68
CA SER A 166 -9.98 0.86 -20.12
C SER A 166 -11.19 0.82 -19.17
N SER A 167 -12.20 1.59 -19.51
CA SER A 167 -13.51 1.59 -18.86
C SER A 167 -14.16 0.20 -18.81
N ASP A 168 -13.88 -0.69 -19.77
CA ASP A 168 -14.46 -2.04 -19.80
C ASP A 168 -13.98 -2.91 -18.63
N ALA A 169 -12.70 -2.82 -18.26
CA ALA A 169 -12.19 -3.54 -17.11
C ALA A 169 -12.68 -2.97 -15.77
N ILE A 170 -12.89 -1.65 -15.70
CA ILE A 170 -13.51 -1.02 -14.53
C ILE A 170 -14.97 -1.50 -14.38
N LYS A 171 -15.72 -1.62 -15.48
CA LYS A 171 -17.06 -2.24 -15.48
C LYS A 171 -17.00 -3.69 -15.01
N ALA A 172 -16.05 -4.49 -15.52
CA ALA A 172 -15.88 -5.88 -15.08
C ALA A 172 -15.62 -5.98 -13.57
N LEU A 173 -14.75 -5.12 -13.02
CA LEU A 173 -14.56 -5.01 -11.57
C LEU A 173 -15.86 -4.65 -10.84
N ALA A 174 -16.62 -3.67 -11.35
CA ALA A 174 -17.86 -3.25 -10.74
C ALA A 174 -18.89 -4.39 -10.66
N TYR A 175 -19.06 -5.14 -11.75
CA TYR A 175 -20.01 -6.25 -11.83
C TYR A 175 -19.59 -7.46 -10.99
N CYS A 176 -18.30 -7.82 -10.99
CA CYS A 176 -17.83 -9.02 -10.31
C CYS A 176 -17.48 -8.82 -8.83
N CYS A 177 -17.18 -7.57 -8.41
CA CYS A 177 -16.71 -7.27 -7.04
C CYS A 177 -17.67 -6.31 -6.30
N PRO A 178 -18.89 -6.75 -5.91
CA PRO A 178 -19.88 -5.88 -5.24
C PRO A 178 -19.46 -5.42 -3.83
N ARG A 179 -18.39 -6.02 -3.27
CA ARG A 179 -17.82 -5.65 -1.96
C ARG A 179 -16.76 -4.56 -2.04
N LEU A 180 -16.46 -4.06 -3.23
CA LEU A 180 -15.42 -3.06 -3.44
C LEU A 180 -15.68 -1.81 -2.60
N ARG A 181 -14.66 -1.43 -1.84
CA ARG A 181 -14.61 -0.26 -0.95
C ARG A 181 -13.59 0.76 -1.41
N ARG A 182 -12.51 0.29 -2.06
CA ARG A 182 -11.42 1.13 -2.53
C ARG A 182 -11.00 0.72 -3.93
N LEU A 183 -10.95 1.68 -4.84
CA LEU A 183 -10.44 1.51 -6.19
C LEU A 183 -9.43 2.61 -6.48
N TRP A 184 -8.21 2.24 -6.79
CA TRP A 184 -7.15 3.18 -7.11
C TRP A 184 -6.40 2.73 -8.35
N MET A 185 -6.36 3.58 -9.38
CA MET A 185 -5.71 3.29 -10.65
C MET A 185 -4.95 4.53 -11.13
N SER A 186 -3.72 4.32 -11.59
CA SER A 186 -2.88 5.35 -12.17
C SER A 186 -2.82 5.22 -13.70
N GLY A 187 -2.88 6.31 -14.44
CA GLY A 187 -2.62 6.35 -15.88
C GLY A 187 -3.60 5.58 -16.76
N VAL A 188 -4.86 5.46 -16.34
CA VAL A 188 -5.94 4.91 -17.19
C VAL A 188 -6.29 5.96 -18.24
N LYS A 189 -6.27 5.59 -19.53
CA LYS A 189 -6.45 6.53 -20.65
C LYS A 189 -7.85 7.13 -20.70
N GLU A 190 -8.87 6.30 -20.51
CA GLU A 190 -10.27 6.70 -20.64
C GLU A 190 -11.17 6.02 -19.60
N ILE A 191 -11.90 6.85 -18.86
CA ILE A 191 -12.89 6.46 -17.86
C ILE A 191 -14.21 7.13 -18.22
N ASN A 192 -15.09 6.41 -18.92
CA ASN A 192 -16.37 6.91 -19.37
C ASN A 192 -17.45 6.83 -18.28
N GLY A 193 -18.59 7.48 -18.55
CA GLY A 193 -19.71 7.52 -17.62
C GLY A 193 -20.28 6.14 -17.29
N ASP A 194 -20.30 5.21 -18.24
CA ASP A 194 -20.81 3.85 -18.01
C ASP A 194 -20.01 3.09 -16.96
N ALA A 195 -18.67 3.25 -16.95
CA ALA A 195 -17.83 2.64 -15.92
C ALA A 195 -18.09 3.23 -14.52
N LEU A 196 -18.23 4.55 -14.43
CA LEU A 196 -18.55 5.22 -13.17
C LEU A 196 -19.96 4.88 -12.67
N ASN A 197 -20.93 4.75 -13.59
CA ASN A 197 -22.29 4.32 -13.28
C ASN A 197 -22.33 2.87 -12.79
N ALA A 198 -21.61 1.96 -13.44
CA ALA A 198 -21.50 0.58 -12.98
C ALA A 198 -20.91 0.50 -11.56
N LEU A 199 -19.87 1.28 -11.26
CA LEU A 199 -19.33 1.39 -9.89
C LEU A 199 -20.37 1.90 -8.90
N ALA A 200 -21.14 2.95 -9.26
CA ALA A 200 -22.19 3.49 -8.42
C ALA A 200 -23.31 2.47 -8.11
N GLU A 201 -23.73 1.70 -9.12
CA GLU A 201 -24.85 0.77 -9.04
C GLU A 201 -24.51 -0.52 -8.28
N HIS A 202 -23.34 -1.10 -8.58
CA HIS A 202 -22.94 -2.42 -8.10
C HIS A 202 -22.03 -2.38 -6.88
N CYS A 203 -21.17 -1.35 -6.74
CA CYS A 203 -20.25 -1.21 -5.61
C CYS A 203 -20.76 -0.20 -4.57
N ARG A 204 -21.95 -0.43 -4.00
CA ARG A 204 -22.62 0.51 -3.07
C ARG A 204 -21.86 0.85 -1.78
N LYS A 205 -20.77 0.14 -1.50
CA LYS A 205 -19.88 0.36 -0.36
C LYS A 205 -18.57 1.06 -0.74
N LEU A 206 -18.44 1.52 -1.98
CA LEU A 206 -17.26 2.21 -2.51
C LEU A 206 -17.08 3.55 -1.78
N LYS A 207 -15.94 3.72 -1.12
CA LYS A 207 -15.63 4.89 -0.29
C LYS A 207 -14.45 5.67 -0.83
N ASP A 208 -13.43 4.98 -1.33
CA ASP A 208 -12.20 5.61 -1.79
C ASP A 208 -12.00 5.30 -3.27
N VAL A 209 -11.95 6.35 -4.09
CA VAL A 209 -11.77 6.25 -5.53
C VAL A 209 -10.61 7.15 -5.95
N GLY A 210 -9.70 6.62 -6.74
CA GLY A 210 -8.58 7.37 -7.30
C GLY A 210 -8.36 7.01 -8.76
N PHE A 211 -8.47 8.01 -9.62
CA PHE A 211 -8.10 7.93 -11.03
C PHE A 211 -7.01 8.96 -11.28
N VAL A 212 -5.79 8.59 -10.90
CA VAL A 212 -4.62 9.49 -10.85
C VAL A 212 -3.92 9.46 -12.20
N GLU A 213 -3.48 10.61 -12.69
CA GLU A 213 -2.73 10.74 -13.96
C GLU A 213 -3.50 10.14 -15.16
N SER A 214 -4.83 10.06 -15.04
CA SER A 214 -5.75 9.69 -16.10
C SER A 214 -6.08 10.89 -17.00
N ASP A 215 -6.21 10.64 -18.29
CA ASP A 215 -6.40 11.72 -19.26
C ASP A 215 -7.86 12.14 -19.37
N ASN A 216 -8.72 11.22 -19.83
CA ASN A 216 -10.12 11.51 -20.13
C ASN A 216 -11.03 10.81 -19.12
N ILE A 217 -11.71 11.60 -18.28
CA ILE A 217 -12.69 11.09 -17.32
C ILE A 217 -14.01 11.82 -17.56
N ASP A 218 -15.12 11.07 -17.61
CA ASP A 218 -16.47 11.64 -17.62
C ASP A 218 -16.74 12.32 -16.27
N GLU A 219 -16.55 13.64 -16.24
CA GLU A 219 -16.67 14.39 -15.01
C GLU A 219 -18.11 14.47 -14.48
N VAL A 220 -19.12 14.25 -15.33
CA VAL A 220 -20.53 14.36 -14.95
C VAL A 220 -20.95 13.12 -14.16
N ALA A 221 -20.49 11.95 -14.60
CA ALA A 221 -20.84 10.68 -13.96
C ALA A 221 -20.24 10.52 -12.54
N PHE A 222 -19.24 11.31 -12.16
CA PHE A 222 -18.81 11.40 -10.75
C PHE A 222 -19.96 11.75 -9.81
N GLY A 223 -20.97 12.49 -10.26
CA GLY A 223 -22.16 12.82 -9.48
C GLY A 223 -22.97 11.60 -9.01
N ASN A 224 -22.77 10.43 -9.63
CA ASN A 224 -23.48 9.20 -9.27
C ASN A 224 -22.80 8.42 -8.15
N LEU A 225 -21.54 8.74 -7.81
CA LEU A 225 -20.75 8.05 -6.78
C LEU A 225 -21.12 8.48 -5.34
N ASN A 226 -22.39 8.32 -4.97
CA ASN A 226 -22.97 8.84 -3.73
C ASN A 226 -22.35 8.29 -2.43
N SER A 227 -21.74 7.10 -2.47
CA SER A 227 -21.08 6.48 -1.32
C SER A 227 -19.63 6.95 -1.12
N VAL A 228 -19.04 7.60 -2.12
CA VAL A 228 -17.62 7.97 -2.10
C VAL A 228 -17.36 9.09 -1.11
N LYS A 229 -16.38 8.84 -0.24
CA LYS A 229 -15.88 9.77 0.76
C LYS A 229 -14.61 10.47 0.33
N ILE A 230 -13.81 9.76 -0.46
CA ILE A 230 -12.46 10.17 -0.80
C ILE A 230 -12.31 9.97 -2.30
N LEU A 231 -12.06 11.07 -3.00
CA LEU A 231 -11.84 11.08 -4.43
C LEU A 231 -10.48 11.71 -4.74
N SER A 232 -9.69 11.07 -5.58
CA SER A 232 -8.50 11.69 -6.18
C SER A 232 -8.59 11.65 -7.69
N VAL A 233 -8.37 12.81 -8.29
CA VAL A 233 -8.21 13.06 -9.73
C VAL A 233 -6.88 13.77 -9.96
N ALA A 234 -5.90 13.51 -9.10
CA ALA A 234 -4.60 14.16 -9.15
C ALA A 234 -3.89 13.85 -10.47
N GLY A 235 -3.20 14.83 -11.05
CA GLY A 235 -2.46 14.69 -12.30
C GLY A 235 -3.31 14.58 -13.56
N THR A 236 -4.65 14.59 -13.44
CA THR A 236 -5.55 14.61 -14.61
C THR A 236 -5.42 15.93 -15.38
N ARG A 237 -5.35 15.84 -16.71
CA ARG A 237 -5.07 17.00 -17.58
C ARG A 237 -6.30 17.56 -18.29
N ASN A 238 -7.26 16.70 -18.67
CA ASN A 238 -8.40 17.10 -19.51
C ASN A 238 -9.73 17.22 -18.74
N LEU A 239 -9.70 17.28 -17.41
CA LEU A 239 -10.92 17.38 -16.62
C LEU A 239 -11.58 18.76 -16.80
N LYS A 240 -12.86 18.78 -17.21
CA LYS A 240 -13.64 20.03 -17.32
C LYS A 240 -14.12 20.48 -15.95
N TRP A 241 -13.25 21.20 -15.24
CA TRP A 241 -13.48 21.65 -13.86
C TRP A 241 -14.79 22.42 -13.61
N GLY A 242 -15.30 23.14 -14.62
CA GLY A 242 -16.59 23.84 -14.53
C GLY A 242 -17.75 22.91 -14.16
N SER A 243 -17.87 21.80 -14.89
CA SER A 243 -18.86 20.74 -14.70
C SER A 243 -18.49 19.82 -13.53
N ALA A 244 -17.22 19.42 -13.43
CA ALA A 244 -16.73 18.55 -12.37
C ALA A 244 -17.03 19.13 -10.98
N ALA A 245 -16.68 20.39 -10.75
CA ALA A 245 -16.92 21.06 -9.48
C ALA A 245 -18.42 21.14 -9.14
N GLN A 246 -19.28 21.32 -10.14
CA GLN A 246 -20.73 21.38 -9.92
C GLN A 246 -21.27 20.06 -9.39
N VAL A 247 -20.89 18.93 -10.00
CA VAL A 247 -21.38 17.62 -9.54
C VAL A 247 -20.70 17.16 -8.26
N LEU A 248 -19.37 17.34 -8.13
CA LEU A 248 -18.63 16.95 -6.94
C LEU A 248 -19.09 17.71 -5.69
N SER A 249 -19.56 18.97 -5.84
CA SER A 249 -20.02 19.76 -4.70
C SER A 249 -21.32 19.24 -4.09
N ARG A 250 -22.10 18.47 -4.88
CA ARG A 250 -23.37 17.89 -4.49
C ARG A 250 -23.25 16.49 -3.91
N LEU A 251 -22.05 15.89 -3.95
CA LEU A 251 -21.85 14.54 -3.43
C LEU A 251 -22.10 14.50 -1.92
N PRO A 252 -23.02 13.63 -1.45
CA PRO A 252 -23.49 13.66 -0.06
C PRO A 252 -22.44 13.13 0.93
N CYS A 253 -21.50 12.31 0.49
CA CYS A 253 -20.51 11.68 1.36
C CYS A 253 -19.08 12.21 1.18
N LEU A 254 -18.83 13.10 0.20
CA LEU A 254 -17.47 13.51 -0.15
C LEU A 254 -16.83 14.36 0.96
N VAL A 255 -15.81 13.81 1.61
CA VAL A 255 -15.05 14.42 2.71
C VAL A 255 -13.69 14.93 2.24
N CYS A 256 -13.00 14.15 1.40
CA CYS A 256 -11.67 14.46 0.90
C CYS A 256 -11.66 14.46 -0.63
N LEU A 257 -11.11 15.53 -1.21
CA LEU A 257 -10.87 15.61 -2.65
C LEU A 257 -9.40 15.95 -2.88
N ASP A 258 -8.75 15.20 -3.77
CA ASP A 258 -7.40 15.48 -4.23
C ASP A 258 -7.39 15.84 -5.71
N ILE A 259 -6.99 17.09 -5.96
CA ILE A 259 -6.88 17.72 -7.27
C ILE A 259 -5.44 18.11 -7.56
N SER A 260 -4.47 17.55 -6.82
CA SER A 260 -3.05 17.89 -6.95
C SER A 260 -2.55 17.70 -8.38
N ARG A 261 -1.61 18.54 -8.85
CA ARG A 261 -1.05 18.46 -10.21
C ARG A 261 -2.08 18.59 -11.34
N THR A 262 -3.18 19.31 -11.11
CA THR A 262 -4.19 19.60 -12.14
C THR A 262 -4.21 21.08 -12.51
N GLY A 263 -4.76 21.41 -13.67
CA GLY A 263 -4.91 22.78 -14.18
C GLY A 263 -6.14 23.54 -13.67
N VAL A 264 -6.66 23.19 -12.49
CA VAL A 264 -7.84 23.86 -11.92
C VAL A 264 -7.55 25.33 -11.59
N ASN A 265 -8.52 26.22 -11.86
CA ASN A 265 -8.39 27.65 -11.57
C ASN A 265 -8.95 28.02 -10.18
N LEU A 266 -8.51 29.16 -9.64
CA LEU A 266 -8.81 29.59 -8.27
C LEU A 266 -10.30 29.89 -8.08
N SER A 267 -10.95 30.46 -9.10
CA SER A 267 -12.39 30.74 -9.07
C SER A 267 -13.22 29.46 -8.95
N THR A 268 -12.83 28.38 -9.62
CA THR A 268 -13.50 27.08 -9.49
C THR A 268 -13.27 26.47 -8.11
N ILE A 269 -12.04 26.52 -7.58
CA ILE A 269 -11.75 26.04 -6.22
C ILE A 269 -12.60 26.81 -5.20
N THR A 270 -12.64 28.13 -5.29
CA THR A 270 -13.39 28.99 -4.36
C THR A 270 -14.90 28.71 -4.43
N ARG A 271 -15.44 28.58 -5.64
CA ARG A 271 -16.84 28.19 -5.87
C ARG A 271 -17.14 26.80 -5.31
N PHE A 272 -16.26 25.83 -5.54
CA PHE A 272 -16.39 24.47 -5.05
C PHE A 272 -16.39 24.41 -3.51
N LEU A 273 -15.44 25.09 -2.88
CA LEU A 273 -15.35 25.22 -1.43
C LEU A 273 -16.55 25.98 -0.82
N SER A 274 -17.18 26.88 -1.56
CA SER A 274 -18.38 27.59 -1.09
C SER A 274 -19.65 26.74 -1.21
N SER A 275 -19.76 25.95 -2.28
CA SER A 275 -20.95 25.16 -2.59
C SER A 275 -20.98 23.77 -1.94
N SER A 276 -19.82 23.16 -1.67
CA SER A 276 -19.79 21.83 -1.06
C SER A 276 -20.32 21.87 0.37
N GLN A 277 -21.07 20.86 0.80
CA GLN A 277 -21.60 20.78 2.17
C GLN A 277 -20.73 19.89 3.09
N ASN A 278 -20.15 18.83 2.55
CA ASN A 278 -19.50 17.76 3.33
C ASN A 278 -17.97 17.75 3.23
N LEU A 279 -17.40 18.46 2.26
CA LEU A 279 -15.96 18.46 2.04
C LEU A 279 -15.24 19.11 3.23
N LYS A 280 -14.29 18.36 3.81
CA LYS A 280 -13.44 18.80 4.91
C LYS A 280 -12.01 19.05 4.47
N VAL A 281 -11.51 18.26 3.52
CA VAL A 281 -10.12 18.32 3.06
C VAL A 281 -10.07 18.45 1.55
N LEU A 282 -9.34 19.46 1.08
CA LEU A 282 -9.01 19.64 -0.33
C LEU A 282 -7.49 19.64 -0.49
N CYS A 283 -6.95 18.67 -1.21
CA CYS A 283 -5.53 18.63 -1.57
C CYS A 283 -5.33 19.21 -2.97
N ALA A 284 -4.57 20.29 -3.08
CA ALA A 284 -4.26 20.95 -4.35
C ALA A 284 -2.75 21.21 -4.45
N LEU A 285 -1.97 20.16 -4.24
CA LEU A 285 -0.52 20.23 -4.23
C LEU A 285 0.01 20.40 -5.65
N ASN A 286 0.93 21.34 -5.85
CA ASN A 286 1.59 21.56 -7.14
C ASN A 286 0.58 21.83 -8.29
N CYS A 287 -0.48 22.57 -7.99
CA CYS A 287 -1.37 23.14 -9.01
C CYS A 287 -0.81 24.49 -9.45
N PRO A 288 -0.65 24.75 -10.77
CA PRO A 288 -0.02 25.98 -11.27
C PRO A 288 -0.67 27.27 -10.77
N VAL A 289 -1.96 27.22 -10.43
CA VAL A 289 -2.72 28.35 -9.88
C VAL A 289 -2.14 28.92 -8.60
N PHE A 290 -1.41 28.12 -7.81
CA PHE A 290 -0.80 28.54 -6.54
C PHE A 290 0.68 28.92 -6.67
N GLU A 291 1.27 28.83 -7.87
CA GLU A 291 2.69 29.15 -8.09
C GLU A 291 2.95 30.66 -8.25
N GLY A 292 1.90 31.48 -8.45
CA GLY A 292 1.99 32.92 -8.68
C GLY A 292 1.63 33.83 -7.49
N GLU A 293 1.05 33.30 -6.41
CA GLU A 293 0.69 34.08 -5.21
C GLU A 293 1.79 33.94 -4.15
N VAL A 294 2.81 34.79 -4.24
CA VAL A 294 3.78 35.01 -3.16
C VAL A 294 3.08 35.80 -2.05
N ASP A 295 2.35 35.08 -1.21
CA ASP A 295 2.17 35.42 0.20
C ASP A 295 2.01 34.11 0.99
N SER A 296 3.14 33.69 1.53
CA SER A 296 3.32 32.56 2.42
C SER A 296 2.55 32.76 3.73
N ASN A 297 1.23 32.56 3.73
CA ASN A 297 0.45 32.23 4.93
C ASN A 297 -1.03 31.90 4.72
N THR A 298 -1.53 31.81 3.49
CA THR A 298 -2.95 31.55 3.26
C THR A 298 -3.30 30.05 3.40
N MET A 299 -3.12 29.51 4.61
CA MET A 299 -4.04 28.48 5.12
C MET A 299 -5.42 29.13 5.22
N GLN A 300 -6.16 29.16 4.11
CA GLN A 300 -7.56 29.57 4.13
C GLN A 300 -8.36 28.46 4.79
N SER A 301 -8.39 28.46 6.12
CA SER A 301 -9.43 27.77 6.89
C SER A 301 -10.76 28.45 6.55
N HIS A 302 -11.35 28.06 5.42
CA HIS A 302 -12.66 28.54 5.04
C HIS A 302 -13.69 27.69 5.80
N LYS A 303 -14.28 28.27 6.86
CA LYS A 303 -15.40 27.67 7.62
C LYS A 303 -15.10 26.26 8.16
N GLY A 304 -13.91 26.02 8.72
CA GLY A 304 -13.53 24.71 9.30
C GLY A 304 -13.08 23.64 8.30
N ARG A 305 -12.76 24.03 7.05
CA ARG A 305 -12.19 23.16 6.01
C ARG A 305 -10.70 23.36 5.90
N VAL A 306 -9.98 22.29 5.58
CA VAL A 306 -8.52 22.30 5.40
C VAL A 306 -8.19 22.24 3.92
N LEU A 307 -7.60 23.31 3.42
CA LEU A 307 -7.01 23.39 2.09
C LEU A 307 -5.50 23.12 2.21
N LEU A 308 -5.02 22.05 1.58
CA LEU A 308 -3.61 21.68 1.54
C LEU A 308 -3.00 22.09 0.20
N THR A 309 -2.20 23.16 0.22
CA THR A 309 -1.43 23.66 -0.92
C THR A 309 0.07 23.54 -0.64
N PHE A 310 0.90 23.66 -1.70
CA PHE A 310 2.34 23.50 -1.61
C PHE A 310 3.04 24.77 -1.09
N LEU A 311 2.73 25.18 0.14
CA LEU A 311 3.55 26.12 0.92
C LEU A 311 3.62 25.64 2.39
N ASN A 312 4.62 24.81 2.69
CA ASN A 312 5.27 24.60 4.00
C ASN A 312 4.43 24.49 5.30
N GLY A 313 3.16 24.11 5.24
CA GLY A 313 2.27 24.12 6.40
C GLY A 313 1.63 22.80 6.80
N ILE A 314 1.90 21.68 6.11
CA ILE A 314 1.16 20.40 6.29
C ILE A 314 1.01 20.06 7.79
N PHE A 315 2.08 20.21 8.57
CA PHE A 315 2.05 19.91 10.00
C PHE A 315 1.20 20.88 10.85
N LYS A 316 1.13 22.18 10.53
CA LYS A 316 0.28 23.16 11.25
C LYS A 316 -1.21 22.91 10.99
N GLY A 317 -1.58 22.63 9.74
CA GLY A 317 -2.96 22.33 9.34
C GLY A 317 -3.45 21.02 9.95
N VAL A 318 -2.62 19.97 9.89
CA VAL A 318 -2.90 18.68 10.54
C VAL A 318 -3.05 18.86 12.05
N THR A 319 -2.16 19.59 12.74
CA THR A 319 -2.30 19.81 14.20
C THR A 319 -3.58 20.53 14.61
N SER A 320 -4.16 21.38 13.75
CA SER A 320 -5.43 22.06 14.04
C SER A 320 -6.66 21.14 13.99
N LEU A 321 -6.56 20.00 13.29
CA LEU A 321 -7.63 18.99 13.21
C LEU A 321 -7.68 18.08 14.45
N PHE A 322 -6.58 17.97 15.21
CA PHE A 322 -6.42 16.98 16.29
C PHE A 322 -6.36 17.58 17.70
N VAL A 323 -7.00 18.73 17.94
CA VAL A 323 -7.05 19.39 19.26
C VAL A 323 -7.58 18.49 20.39
N THR A 324 -8.18 17.33 20.07
CA THR A 324 -8.80 16.39 21.02
C THR A 324 -8.27 14.95 21.00
N ILE A 325 -7.09 14.67 20.43
CA ILE A 325 -6.42 13.38 20.67
C ILE A 325 -5.31 13.57 21.71
N PRO A 326 -5.30 12.81 22.84
CA PRO A 326 -4.18 12.85 23.77
C PRO A 326 -2.88 12.55 23.01
N LYS A 327 -1.75 13.06 23.51
CA LYS A 327 -0.36 12.95 22.99
C LYS A 327 0.13 11.55 22.54
N MET A 328 -0.71 10.52 22.59
CA MET A 328 -0.47 9.13 22.24
C MET A 328 -0.26 8.89 20.73
N LEU A 329 -0.85 9.69 19.84
CA LEU A 329 -0.68 9.51 18.38
C LEU A 329 0.60 10.17 17.82
N LEU A 330 1.25 11.06 18.59
CA LEU A 330 2.63 11.48 18.33
C LEU A 330 3.66 10.46 18.86
N MET A 331 3.20 9.39 19.55
CA MET A 331 4.03 8.35 20.16
C MET A 331 3.97 6.98 19.46
N CYS A 332 3.20 6.83 18.38
CA CYS A 332 3.20 5.58 17.61
C CYS A 332 4.44 5.45 16.70
N TYR A 333 5.63 5.41 17.31
CA TYR A 333 6.79 4.57 16.97
C TYR A 333 7.88 4.84 18.01
N SER A 334 7.64 4.38 19.24
CA SER A 334 8.72 4.10 20.20
C SER A 334 8.70 2.62 20.50
N ILE A 335 9.38 1.82 19.68
CA ILE A 335 9.91 0.51 20.07
C ILE A 335 11.29 0.38 19.44
N GLY A 336 12.34 0.44 20.27
CA GLY A 336 13.67 -0.12 19.98
C GLY A 336 14.84 0.86 19.83
N GLY A 337 15.25 1.50 20.93
CA GLY A 337 16.62 2.02 21.08
C GLY A 337 16.80 3.52 20.83
N GLU A 338 17.45 4.18 21.78
CA GLU A 338 17.81 5.60 21.78
C GLU A 338 18.57 6.01 20.52
N GLN A 339 17.88 6.65 19.56
CA GLN A 339 18.44 7.78 18.80
C GLN A 339 17.31 8.74 18.43
N ARG A 340 17.47 10.02 18.77
CA ARG A 340 16.65 11.11 18.23
C ARG A 340 16.90 11.19 16.73
N ILE A 341 16.04 10.56 15.94
CA ILE A 341 16.05 10.72 14.48
C ILE A 341 15.38 12.07 14.17
N GLU A 342 16.16 13.03 13.66
CA GLU A 342 15.61 14.30 13.17
C GLU A 342 14.50 14.05 12.14
N ILE A 343 13.44 14.85 12.17
CA ILE A 343 12.30 14.79 11.23
C ILE A 343 12.76 14.72 9.77
N LYS A 344 13.90 15.36 9.43
CA LYS A 344 14.52 15.29 8.09
C LYS A 344 15.00 13.88 7.69
N THR A 345 15.44 13.07 8.65
CA THR A 345 15.89 11.69 8.43
C THR A 345 14.70 10.73 8.36
N TRP A 346 13.63 11.00 9.13
CA TRP A 346 12.31 10.36 8.96
C TRP A 346 11.71 10.64 7.59
N MET A 347 11.84 11.88 7.10
CA MET A 347 11.46 12.29 5.75
C MET A 347 12.29 11.59 4.66
N ARG A 348 13.60 11.41 4.83
CA ARG A 348 14.41 10.64 3.87
C ARG A 348 14.07 9.15 3.81
N LEU A 349 13.59 8.56 4.90
CA LEU A 349 13.12 7.17 4.98
C LEU A 349 11.72 6.98 4.38
N LEU A 350 10.84 7.98 4.47
CA LEU A 350 9.52 8.00 3.81
C LEU A 350 9.58 8.46 2.34
N PHE A 351 10.55 9.33 1.99
CA PHE A 351 10.69 10.00 0.69
C PHE A 351 12.00 9.64 -0.04
N GLY A 352 12.51 8.43 0.19
CA GLY A 352 13.70 7.91 -0.49
C GLY A 352 13.62 8.10 -2.01
N LEU A 353 14.65 8.77 -2.51
CA LEU A 353 14.97 9.14 -3.90
C LEU A 353 14.20 8.39 -4.99
N ASN A 354 13.55 9.18 -5.85
CA ASN A 354 12.84 8.84 -7.09
C ASN A 354 11.42 8.26 -6.95
N GLY A 355 10.46 9.19 -6.96
CA GLY A 355 9.16 8.97 -7.62
C GLY A 355 8.14 8.11 -6.86
N SER A 356 7.36 8.72 -5.96
CA SER A 356 5.94 8.36 -5.75
C SER A 356 5.26 9.28 -4.75
N PHE A 357 4.67 10.36 -5.25
CA PHE A 357 3.77 11.23 -4.49
C PHE A 357 2.48 10.53 -4.02
N HIS A 358 2.20 9.33 -4.54
CA HIS A 358 1.06 8.50 -4.16
C HIS A 358 1.06 8.09 -2.68
N ILE A 359 2.24 8.03 -2.05
CA ILE A 359 2.41 7.72 -0.62
C ILE A 359 1.87 8.87 0.25
N HIS A 360 1.98 10.13 -0.20
CA HIS A 360 1.50 11.28 0.57
C HIS A 360 -0.01 11.25 0.81
N PHE A 361 -0.79 10.85 -0.20
CA PHE A 361 -2.24 10.78 -0.06
C PHE A 361 -2.68 9.65 0.89
N CYS A 362 -2.07 8.46 0.78
CA CYS A 362 -2.34 7.35 1.71
C CYS A 362 -1.91 7.66 3.16
N VAL A 363 -0.85 8.44 3.37
CA VAL A 363 -0.41 8.88 4.70
C VAL A 363 -1.39 9.91 5.29
N LEU A 364 -1.82 10.89 4.50
CA LEU A 364 -2.87 11.85 4.91
C LEU A 364 -4.20 11.15 5.25
N LEU A 365 -4.55 10.09 4.54
CA LEU A 365 -5.73 9.25 4.82
C LEU A 365 -5.65 8.35 6.05
N LYS A 366 -4.45 7.95 6.48
CA LYS A 366 -4.28 7.25 7.77
C LYS A 366 -4.40 8.21 8.95
N ILE A 367 -4.25 9.50 8.69
CA ILE A 367 -4.29 10.57 9.68
C ILE A 367 -5.73 11.08 9.85
N ILE A 368 -6.51 11.24 8.77
CA ILE A 368 -7.95 11.58 8.78
C ILE A 368 -8.80 10.35 9.15
#